data_AF-A0A948FN36-F1
#
_entry.id   AF-A0A948FN36-F1
#
_cell.length_a   1.000
_cell.length_b   1.000
_cell.length_c   1.000
_cell.angle_alpha   90.00
_cell.angle_beta   90.00
_cell.angle_gamma   90.00
#
_symmetry.space_group_name_H-M   'P 1'
#
loop_
_entity.id
_entity.type
_entity.pdbx_description
1 polymer ?
#
loop_
_entity_poly.entity_id
_entity_poly.type
_entity_poly.pdbx_seq_one_letter_code
_entity_poly.pdbx_strand_id
1 'polypeptide(L)'
;MNIDYLVKFKKILLDKGEVYLRIKVHPNAIKTCIKEIMADKTIKIDLAVAPIKGKANIELIKFLAQQFDTNVSNIKIISGAIDRIKLVKIACKNLCLK
;
A
#
# COMPACT_ATOMS: atom_id res chain seq x y z
N MET A 1 7.17 -8.97 14.31
CA MET A 1 5.81 -9.29 13.83
C MET A 1 5.44 -8.34 12.69
N ASN A 2 4.85 -8.86 11.61
CA ASN A 2 4.36 -8.20 10.37
C ASN A 2 5.22 -8.27 9.09
N ILE A 3 6.42 -8.90 9.08
CA ILE A 3 7.19 -9.06 7.83
C ILE A 3 6.58 -10.13 6.91
N ASP A 4 6.03 -11.22 7.47
CA ASP A 4 5.52 -12.38 6.69
C ASP A 4 4.41 -12.04 5.69
N TYR A 5 3.61 -11.03 6.00
CA TYR A 5 2.42 -10.74 5.20
C TYR A 5 2.74 -9.96 3.93
N LEU A 6 3.74 -9.09 3.96
CA LEU A 6 4.27 -8.46 2.75
C LEU A 6 4.90 -9.51 1.84
N VAL A 7 5.61 -10.51 2.41
CA VAL A 7 6.18 -11.62 1.64
C VAL A 7 5.09 -12.37 0.88
N LYS A 8 3.96 -12.65 1.52
CA LYS A 8 2.80 -13.29 0.87
C LYS A 8 2.27 -12.47 -0.31
N PHE A 9 2.07 -11.17 -0.14
CA PHE A 9 1.57 -10.32 -1.22
C PHE A 9 2.58 -10.11 -2.34
N LYS A 10 3.88 -10.04 -2.02
CA LYS A 10 4.96 -10.04 -3.01
C LYS A 10 4.93 -11.32 -3.83
N LYS A 11 4.76 -12.49 -3.20
CA LYS A 11 4.60 -13.76 -3.92
C LYS A 11 3.42 -13.74 -4.88
N ILE A 12 2.25 -13.27 -4.43
CA ILE A 12 1.07 -13.15 -5.30
C ILE A 12 1.35 -12.19 -6.48
N LEU A 13 2.03 -11.08 -6.23
CA LEU A 13 2.43 -10.12 -7.27
C LEU A 13 3.38 -10.76 -8.29
N LEU A 14 4.33 -11.59 -7.86
CA LEU A 14 5.25 -12.31 -8.73
C LEU A 14 4.52 -13.39 -9.55
N ASP A 15 3.61 -14.15 -8.93
CA ASP A 15 2.92 -15.25 -9.57
C ASP A 15 1.84 -14.79 -10.57
N LYS A 16 1.13 -13.69 -10.25
CA LYS A 16 -0.04 -13.22 -11.02
C LYS A 16 0.20 -11.93 -11.81
N GLY A 17 1.32 -11.25 -11.58
CA GLY A 17 1.62 -9.94 -12.16
C GLY A 17 0.85 -8.77 -11.53
N GLU A 18 -0.15 -9.04 -10.70
CA GLU A 18 -0.88 -8.02 -9.95
C GLU A 18 -1.41 -8.52 -8.60
N VAL A 19 -1.60 -7.59 -7.66
CA VAL A 19 -2.18 -7.85 -6.34
C VAL A 19 -3.07 -6.69 -5.90
N TYR A 20 -4.10 -7.01 -5.13
CA TYR A 20 -5.04 -6.03 -4.56
C TYR A 20 -4.92 -6.03 -3.04
N LEU A 21 -4.77 -4.84 -2.47
CA LEU A 21 -4.61 -4.61 -1.05
C LEU A 21 -5.74 -3.74 -0.52
N ARG A 22 -6.39 -4.19 0.55
CA ARG A 22 -7.31 -3.37 1.33
C ARG A 22 -6.50 -2.65 2.41
N ILE A 23 -6.50 -1.33 2.38
CA ILE A 23 -5.63 -0.50 3.23
C ILE A 23 -6.47 0.49 4.02
N LYS A 24 -6.31 0.49 5.35
CA LYS A 24 -6.87 1.53 6.22
C LYS A 24 -5.78 2.54 6.57
N VAL A 25 -5.94 3.77 6.11
CA VAL A 25 -5.00 4.86 6.33
C VAL A 25 -5.32 5.58 7.64
N HIS A 26 -4.28 5.85 8.41
CA HIS A 26 -4.30 6.71 9.59
C HIS A 26 -3.34 7.90 9.38
N PRO A 27 -3.86 9.09 9.01
CA PRO A 27 -3.04 10.28 8.78
C PRO A 27 -2.59 10.93 10.10
N ASN A 28 -1.70 11.93 10.01
CA ASN A 28 -1.10 12.65 11.16
C ASN A 28 -0.31 11.74 12.12
N ALA A 29 0.21 10.62 11.64
CA ALA A 29 1.08 9.79 12.46
C ALA A 29 2.48 10.41 12.60
N ILE A 30 3.21 10.00 13.65
CA ILE A 30 4.60 10.44 13.87
C ILE A 30 5.52 9.95 12.75
N LYS A 31 5.25 8.77 12.19
CA LYS A 31 6.02 8.15 11.11
C LYS A 31 5.11 7.40 10.14
N THR A 32 5.52 7.34 8.87
CA THR A 32 4.87 6.51 7.86
C THR A 32 5.31 5.05 8.03
N CYS A 33 4.38 4.14 8.38
CA CYS A 33 4.70 2.71 8.55
C CYS A 33 3.46 1.80 8.51
N ILE A 34 3.67 0.52 8.24
CA ILE A 34 2.65 -0.52 8.45
C ILE A 34 2.48 -0.72 9.95
N LYS A 35 1.27 -0.49 10.45
CA LYS A 35 0.97 -0.56 11.88
C LYS A 35 0.56 -1.96 12.30
N GLU A 36 -0.44 -2.52 11.62
CA GLU A 36 -1.02 -3.82 11.94
C GLU A 36 -1.79 -4.38 10.74
N ILE A 37 -2.12 -5.66 10.83
CA ILE A 37 -3.03 -6.34 9.90
C ILE A 37 -4.26 -6.73 10.70
N MET A 38 -5.41 -6.24 10.26
CA MET A 38 -6.70 -6.50 10.89
C MET A 38 -7.17 -7.92 10.60
N ALA A 39 -8.13 -8.42 11.38
CA ALA A 39 -8.67 -9.78 11.24
C ALA A 39 -9.26 -10.07 9.84
N ASP A 40 -9.78 -9.04 9.17
CA ASP A 40 -10.33 -9.10 7.82
C ASP A 40 -9.27 -8.98 6.71
N LYS A 41 -7.99 -9.05 7.07
CA LYS A 41 -6.81 -8.87 6.18
C LYS A 41 -6.62 -7.44 5.68
N THR A 42 -7.31 -6.45 6.25
CA THR A 42 -7.05 -5.02 5.98
C THR A 42 -5.71 -4.61 6.59
N ILE A 43 -4.84 -4.00 5.79
CA ILE A 43 -3.54 -3.48 6.25
C ILE A 43 -3.75 -2.07 6.79
N LYS A 44 -3.43 -1.84 8.06
CA LYS A 44 -3.44 -0.50 8.62
C LYS A 44 -2.09 0.17 8.40
N ILE A 45 -2.11 1.35 7.80
CA ILE A 45 -0.92 2.13 7.50
C ILE A 45 -1.07 3.49 8.13
N ASP A 46 -0.10 3.80 9.00
CA ASP A 46 0.10 5.13 9.54
C ASP A 46 0.85 5.96 8.48
N LEU A 47 0.38 7.19 8.20
CA LEU A 47 1.03 8.12 7.29
C LEU A 47 1.40 9.41 8.04
N ALA A 48 2.67 9.82 7.94
CA ALA A 48 3.17 11.08 8.47
C ALA A 48 2.84 12.28 7.57
N VAL A 49 1.61 12.32 7.06
CA VAL A 49 1.10 13.45 6.27
C VAL A 49 -0.28 13.86 6.76
N ALA A 50 -0.54 15.15 6.64
CA ALA A 50 -1.85 15.71 6.94
C ALA A 50 -2.93 15.14 6.00
N PRO A 51 -4.19 15.00 6.47
CA PRO A 51 -5.33 14.55 5.65
C PRO A 51 -5.81 15.64 4.67
N ILE A 52 -4.88 16.38 4.07
CA ILE A 52 -5.17 17.33 3.00
C ILE A 52 -5.49 16.53 1.74
N LYS A 53 -6.53 16.95 1.02
CA LYS A 53 -7.04 16.28 -0.19
C LYS A 53 -5.87 15.89 -1.12
N GLY A 54 -5.75 14.60 -1.41
CA GLY A 54 -4.73 14.03 -2.31
C GLY A 54 -3.36 13.74 -1.68
N LYS A 55 -2.92 14.46 -0.64
CA LYS A 55 -1.58 14.23 -0.03
C LYS A 55 -1.42 12.83 0.56
N ALA A 56 -2.44 12.35 1.28
CA ALA A 56 -2.46 10.99 1.81
C ALA A 56 -2.49 9.90 0.73
N ASN A 57 -2.97 10.21 -0.48
CA ASN A 57 -2.97 9.27 -1.60
C ASN A 57 -1.58 9.18 -2.23
N ILE A 58 -0.93 10.33 -2.43
CA ILE A 58 0.43 10.43 -2.96
C ILE A 58 1.42 9.73 -2.01
N GLU A 59 1.35 10.02 -0.71
CA GLU A 59 2.23 9.41 0.28
C GLU A 59 2.04 7.90 0.36
N LEU A 60 0.80 7.42 0.36
CA LEU A 60 0.50 5.99 0.36
C LEU A 60 1.10 5.29 -0.87
N ILE A 61 0.94 5.88 -2.06
CA ILE A 61 1.49 5.32 -3.30
C ILE A 61 3.01 5.23 -3.23
N LYS A 62 3.68 6.30 -2.76
CA LYS A 62 5.14 6.31 -2.59
C LYS A 62 5.61 5.27 -1.59
N PHE A 63 4.93 5.16 -0.45
CA PHE A 63 5.25 4.19 0.57
C PHE A 63 5.12 2.75 0.03
N LEU A 64 4.02 2.43 -0.65
CA LEU A 64 3.81 1.10 -1.23
C LEU A 64 4.80 0.79 -2.36
N ALA A 65 5.17 1.79 -3.17
CA ALA A 65 6.19 1.64 -4.22
C ALA A 65 7.52 1.16 -3.62
N GLN A 66 7.94 1.73 -2.50
CA GLN A 66 9.14 1.31 -1.78
C GLN A 66 8.97 -0.09 -1.16
N GLN A 67 7.83 -0.38 -0.53
CA GLN A 67 7.62 -1.69 0.11
C GLN A 67 7.59 -2.85 -0.91
N PHE A 68 7.04 -2.61 -2.10
CA PHE A 68 6.88 -3.61 -3.16
C PHE A 68 7.97 -3.54 -4.24
N ASP A 69 8.95 -2.66 -4.08
CA ASP A 69 10.03 -2.42 -5.05
C ASP A 69 9.50 -2.24 -6.48
N THR A 70 8.58 -1.29 -6.64
CA THR A 70 7.93 -1.02 -7.94
C THR A 70 7.76 0.46 -8.19
N ASN A 71 7.49 0.86 -9.43
CA ASN A 71 7.27 2.26 -9.77
C ASN A 71 5.92 2.77 -9.19
N VAL A 72 5.84 4.04 -8.83
CA VAL A 72 4.58 4.67 -8.42
C VAL A 72 3.49 4.57 -9.49
N SER A 73 3.85 4.53 -10.78
CA SER A 73 2.91 4.36 -11.91
C SER A 73 2.21 2.99 -11.94
N ASN A 74 2.81 1.99 -11.28
CA ASN A 74 2.30 0.64 -11.14
C ASN A 74 1.28 0.48 -10.01
N ILE A 75 1.06 1.54 -9.22
CA ILE A 75 0.18 1.52 -8.06
C ILE A 75 -1.02 2.42 -8.33
N LYS A 76 -2.22 1.87 -8.20
CA LYS A 76 -3.48 2.58 -8.44
C LYS A 76 -4.42 2.40 -7.27
N ILE A 77 -4.98 3.50 -6.78
CA ILE A 77 -6.12 3.46 -5.86
C ILE A 77 -7.38 3.22 -6.71
N ILE A 78 -7.97 2.04 -6.56
CA ILE A 78 -9.16 1.62 -7.32
C ILE A 78 -10.44 2.22 -6.71
N SER A 79 -10.50 2.32 -5.39
CA SER A 79 -11.65 2.91 -4.68
C SER A 79 -11.25 3.44 -3.30
N GLY A 80 -12.14 4.25 -2.71
CA GLY A 80 -11.93 4.83 -1.39
C GLY A 80 -10.98 6.03 -1.39
N ALA A 81 -10.87 6.77 -2.49
CA ALA A 81 -9.96 7.91 -2.60
C ALA A 81 -10.27 9.05 -1.59
N ILE A 82 -11.52 9.13 -1.13
CA ILE A 82 -12.03 10.07 -0.12
C ILE A 82 -12.08 9.41 1.27
N ASP A 83 -12.12 8.08 1.31
CA ASP A 83 -12.25 7.30 2.54
C ASP A 83 -10.90 6.96 3.17
N ARG A 84 -10.94 6.61 4.45
CA ARG A 84 -9.78 6.03 5.14
C ARG A 84 -9.46 4.63 4.64
N ILE A 85 -10.44 3.91 4.10
CA ILE A 85 -10.25 2.57 3.55
C ILE A 85 -10.08 2.70 2.04
N LYS A 86 -8.96 2.19 1.53
CA LYS A 86 -8.59 2.24 0.11
C LYS A 86 -8.41 0.84 -0.42
N LEU A 87 -8.93 0.59 -1.62
CA LEU A 87 -8.57 -0.58 -2.39
C LEU A 87 -7.43 -0.18 -3.34
N VAL A 88 -6.26 -0.77 -3.16
CA VAL A 88 -5.06 -0.45 -3.96
C VAL A 88 -4.69 -1.64 -4.81
N LYS A 89 -4.55 -1.40 -6.11
CA LYS A 89 -3.96 -2.34 -7.07
C LYS A 89 -2.48 -2.03 -7.21
N ILE A 90 -1.65 -3.07 -7.14
CA ILE A 90 -0.23 -3.01 -7.47
C ILE A 90 -0.03 -3.97 -8.64
N ALA A 91 0.54 -3.49 -9.75
CA ALA A 91 0.80 -4.30 -10.93
C ALA A 91 2.28 -4.26 -11.27
N CYS A 92 2.94 -5.39 -11.43
CA CYS A 92 4.32 -5.45 -11.85
C CYS A 92 4.36 -5.70 -13.36
N LYS A 93 4.68 -4.68 -14.17
CA LYS A 93 4.85 -4.89 -15.62
C LYS A 93 6.20 -5.50 -15.98
N ASN A 94 7.23 -5.24 -15.18
CA ASN A 94 8.58 -5.81 -15.35
C ASN A 94 9.10 -6.20 -13.97
N LEU A 95 9.52 -7.46 -13.77
CA LEU A 95 10.39 -7.83 -12.66
C LEU A 95 11.72 -7.09 -12.84
N CYS A 96 11.79 -5.85 -12.39
CA CYS A 96 13.07 -5.22 -12.12
C CYS A 96 13.49 -5.71 -10.74
N LEU A 97 14.05 -6.92 -10.70
CA LEU A 97 14.97 -7.29 -9.63
C LEU A 97 16.18 -6.37 -9.80
N LYS A 98 16.32 -5.36 -8.95
CA LYS A 98 17.61 -4.70 -8.75
C LYS A 98 18.39 -5.42 -7.67
#